data_AF-A0A6J7FMY5-F1
#
_entry.id   AF-A0A6J7FMY5-F1
#
_cell.length_a   1.000
_cell.length_b   1.000
_cell.length_c   1.000
_cell.angle_alpha   90.00
_cell.angle_beta   90.00
_cell.angle_gamma   90.00
#
_symmetry.space_group_name_H-M   'P 1'
#
loop_
_entity.id
_entity.type
_entity.pdbx_description
1 polymer ?
#
loop_
_entity_poly.entity_id
_entity_poly.type
_entity_poly.pdbx_seq_one_letter_code
_entity_poly.pdbx_strand_id
1 'polypeptide(L)'
;MQLSVMMPEGAFVSQSSETGAHFVAIAAGSGITPVIALIESALSADPRNRFSLVYSNRTAMETMFVDELADLKDRYPTRLALYHVLTRETRSSELLSGRLDEQKINEILQQLISPTDVNEWFICGPFDLVQLVRDTLAEHGVAADDVRFELFTTGRPDGLGGQSGRPIVVEAGQDVHTITFRLDGTSATVTTPVHSNESILNAALRVRPDVPFACAGGVCGTCRATVVSGTVNMVENYALEPDELERGYVLTCQSIPTSELVEINYDS
;
A
#
# COMPACT_ATOMS: atom_id res chain seq x y z
N MET A 1 -4.60 20.45 -29.71
CA MET A 1 -4.99 19.25 -28.94
C MET A 1 -5.49 19.74 -27.60
N GLN A 2 -6.75 19.49 -27.26
CA GLN A 2 -7.36 19.93 -26.00
C GLN A 2 -7.63 18.67 -25.18
N LEU A 3 -7.08 18.62 -23.96
CA LEU A 3 -7.26 17.52 -23.02
C LEU A 3 -8.32 17.94 -22.00
N SER A 4 -9.35 17.11 -21.82
CA SER A 4 -10.34 17.29 -20.76
C SER A 4 -9.83 16.63 -19.48
N VAL A 5 -9.94 17.33 -18.35
CA VAL A 5 -9.46 16.87 -17.04
C VAL A 5 -10.57 17.07 -16.01
N MET A 6 -10.71 16.15 -15.06
CA MET A 6 -11.68 16.25 -13.97
C MET A 6 -11.11 17.07 -12.79
N MET A 7 -11.97 17.40 -11.81
CA MET A 7 -11.52 18.00 -10.56
C MET A 7 -10.65 17.02 -9.76
N PRO A 8 -9.70 17.50 -8.93
CA PRO A 8 -8.92 16.64 -8.07
C PRO A 8 -9.77 16.07 -6.94
N GLU A 9 -9.71 14.76 -6.74
CA GLU A 9 -10.50 14.01 -5.74
C GLU A 9 -9.61 13.22 -4.76
N GLY A 10 -8.31 13.53 -4.69
CA GLY A 10 -7.33 12.77 -3.92
C GLY A 10 -7.55 12.84 -2.40
N ALA A 11 -7.57 11.67 -1.74
CA ALA A 11 -7.69 11.53 -0.29
C ALA A 11 -6.35 11.24 0.43
N PHE A 12 -5.26 11.08 -0.33
CA PHE A 12 -3.92 10.80 0.20
C PHE A 12 -3.26 12.09 0.71
N VAL A 13 -3.74 12.57 1.85
CA VAL A 13 -3.32 13.82 2.52
C VAL A 13 -3.04 13.55 3.99
N SER A 14 -2.25 14.42 4.63
CA SER A 14 -2.04 14.35 6.08
C SER A 14 -3.31 14.69 6.85
N GLN A 15 -3.60 13.92 7.88
CA GLN A 15 -4.68 14.20 8.84
C GLN A 15 -4.13 14.69 10.19
N SER A 16 -2.81 14.74 10.35
CA SER A 16 -2.18 15.22 11.58
C SER A 16 -2.46 16.70 11.82
N SER A 17 -2.86 17.02 13.05
CA SER A 17 -2.95 18.40 13.56
C SER A 17 -1.81 18.75 14.52
N GLU A 18 -0.86 17.84 14.70
CA GLU A 18 0.26 17.98 15.61
C GLU A 18 1.25 19.03 15.12
N THR A 19 1.75 19.84 16.05
CA THR A 19 2.78 20.83 15.74
C THR A 19 4.16 20.24 15.84
N GLY A 20 5.03 20.49 14.85
CA GLY A 20 6.37 19.90 14.83
C GLY A 20 6.36 18.39 14.61
N ALA A 21 5.36 17.89 13.88
CA ALA A 21 5.21 16.49 13.54
C ALA A 21 6.37 15.98 12.69
N HIS A 22 6.67 14.69 12.84
CA HIS A 22 7.56 13.98 11.96
C HIS A 22 6.75 13.04 11.06
N PHE A 23 6.84 13.30 9.76
CA PHE A 23 6.20 12.51 8.74
C PHE A 23 7.21 11.58 8.07
N VAL A 24 6.78 10.37 7.72
CA VAL A 24 7.63 9.45 6.97
C VAL A 24 6.90 8.94 5.75
N ALA A 25 7.56 8.97 4.59
CA ALA A 25 7.06 8.32 3.40
C ALA A 25 7.95 7.16 2.96
N ILE A 26 7.33 6.06 2.54
CA ILE A 26 7.98 4.95 1.83
C ILE A 26 7.36 4.89 0.44
N ALA A 27 8.15 5.22 -0.58
CA ALA A 27 7.70 5.32 -1.96
C ALA A 27 8.50 4.38 -2.88
N ALA A 28 7.88 3.94 -3.98
CA ALA A 28 8.60 3.23 -5.04
C ALA A 28 8.20 3.68 -6.45
N GLY A 29 9.20 3.89 -7.30
CA GLY A 29 9.01 4.35 -8.68
C GLY A 29 8.11 5.59 -8.76
N SER A 30 7.07 5.55 -9.59
CA SER A 30 6.13 6.68 -9.76
C SER A 30 5.32 7.04 -8.50
N GLY A 31 5.34 6.21 -7.45
CA GLY A 31 4.73 6.53 -6.16
C GLY A 31 5.32 7.78 -5.49
N ILE A 32 6.45 8.30 -5.99
CA ILE A 32 7.00 9.58 -5.56
C ILE A 32 6.09 10.78 -5.88
N THR A 33 5.23 10.67 -6.88
CA THR A 33 4.47 11.80 -7.43
C THR A 33 3.53 12.46 -6.42
N PRO A 34 2.71 11.73 -5.64
CA PRO A 34 1.98 12.35 -4.53
C PRO A 34 2.89 12.71 -3.35
N VAL A 35 3.95 11.92 -3.11
CA VAL A 35 4.83 12.08 -1.95
C VAL A 35 5.64 13.37 -1.99
N ILE A 36 6.09 13.83 -3.16
CA ILE A 36 6.80 15.11 -3.26
C ILE A 36 5.90 16.29 -2.86
N ALA A 37 4.61 16.24 -3.22
CA ALA A 37 3.63 17.25 -2.79
C ALA A 37 3.38 17.20 -1.27
N LEU A 38 3.36 16.00 -0.68
CA LEU A 38 3.27 15.83 0.78
C LEU A 38 4.48 16.42 1.51
N ILE A 39 5.70 16.19 1.01
CA ILE A 39 6.93 16.78 1.56
C ILE A 39 6.84 18.30 1.58
N GLU A 40 6.46 18.91 0.43
CA GLU A 40 6.33 20.36 0.32
C GLU A 40 5.26 20.92 1.26
N SER A 41 4.08 20.29 1.28
CA SER A 41 2.97 20.70 2.13
C SER A 41 3.35 20.63 3.62
N ALA A 42 3.87 19.50 4.07
CA ALA A 42 4.22 19.29 5.48
C ALA A 42 5.33 20.23 5.98
N LEU A 43 6.40 20.42 5.20
CA LEU A 43 7.55 21.23 5.60
C LEU A 43 7.30 22.74 5.52
N SER A 44 6.37 23.17 4.67
CA SER A 44 5.93 24.57 4.57
C SER A 44 4.85 24.93 5.60
N ALA A 45 4.04 23.97 6.04
CA ALA A 45 2.97 24.18 7.01
C ALA A 45 3.47 24.58 8.42
N ASP A 46 4.55 23.95 8.91
CA ASP A 46 5.15 24.29 10.21
C ASP A 46 6.69 24.23 10.14
N PRO A 47 7.42 25.29 10.56
CA PRO A 47 8.88 25.31 10.57
C PRO A 47 9.53 24.24 11.45
N ARG A 48 8.79 23.60 12.35
CA ARG A 48 9.27 22.52 13.23
C ARG A 48 9.08 21.13 12.63
N ASN A 49 8.23 20.99 11.60
CA ASN A 49 7.96 19.70 10.99
C ASN A 49 9.24 19.11 10.40
N ARG A 50 9.35 17.78 10.48
CA ARG A 50 10.39 16.99 9.82
C ARG A 50 9.74 15.98 8.88
N PHE A 51 10.48 15.58 7.86
CA PHE A 51 10.04 14.60 6.90
C PHE A 51 11.19 13.65 6.56
N SER A 52 10.94 12.34 6.59
CA SER A 52 11.87 11.33 6.09
C SER A 52 11.27 10.60 4.90
N LEU A 53 12.04 10.41 3.83
CA LEU A 53 11.63 9.67 2.65
C LEU A 53 12.54 8.47 2.45
N VAL A 54 11.97 7.27 2.41
CA VAL A 54 12.60 6.06 1.86
C VAL A 54 12.07 5.86 0.45
N TYR A 55 12.94 6.00 -0.56
CA TYR A 55 12.54 5.97 -1.95
C TYR A 55 13.25 4.86 -2.71
N SER A 56 12.49 3.82 -3.04
CA SER A 56 12.97 2.61 -3.72
C SER A 56 12.84 2.70 -5.24
N ASN A 57 13.94 2.50 -5.95
CA ASN A 57 13.99 2.52 -7.42
C ASN A 57 14.86 1.39 -7.96
N ARG A 58 14.79 1.12 -9.26
CA ARG A 58 15.67 0.11 -9.89
C ARG A 58 17.11 0.57 -9.95
N THR A 59 17.32 1.77 -10.48
CA THR A 59 18.61 2.40 -10.72
C THR A 59 18.51 3.88 -10.41
N ALA A 60 19.65 4.55 -10.22
CA ALA A 60 19.67 6.00 -10.03
C ALA A 60 19.10 6.73 -11.26
N MET A 61 19.38 6.20 -12.47
CA MET A 61 18.91 6.79 -13.73
C MET A 61 17.39 6.69 -13.93
N GLU A 62 16.73 5.68 -13.38
CA GLU A 62 15.27 5.51 -13.47
C GLU A 62 14.52 6.26 -12.36
N THR A 63 15.25 6.92 -11.45
CA THR A 63 14.64 7.62 -10.32
C THR A 63 13.98 8.91 -10.80
N MET A 64 12.66 9.01 -10.63
CA MET A 64 11.91 10.23 -10.96
C MET A 64 12.09 11.30 -9.89
N PHE A 65 12.08 12.58 -10.30
CA PHE A 65 12.16 13.76 -9.43
C PHE A 65 13.42 13.88 -8.56
N VAL A 66 14.57 13.38 -9.04
CA VAL A 66 15.84 13.43 -8.27
C VAL A 66 16.28 14.87 -8.02
N ASP A 67 16.23 15.72 -9.04
CA ASP A 67 16.68 17.10 -8.94
C ASP A 67 15.76 17.91 -8.02
N GLU A 68 14.45 17.72 -8.12
CA GLU A 68 13.46 18.37 -7.28
C GLU A 68 13.58 17.94 -5.80
N LEU A 69 13.88 16.66 -5.55
CA LEU A 69 14.16 16.17 -4.19
C LEU A 69 15.48 16.76 -3.65
N ALA A 70 16.50 16.93 -4.49
CA ALA A 70 17.74 17.58 -4.10
C ALA A 70 17.51 19.06 -3.74
N ASP A 71 16.74 19.79 -4.55
CA ASP A 71 16.35 21.18 -4.29
C ASP A 71 15.54 21.30 -2.97
N LEU A 72 14.64 20.35 -2.70
CA LEU A 72 13.92 20.28 -1.43
C LEU A 72 14.86 20.02 -0.25
N LYS A 73 15.86 19.14 -0.42
CA LYS A 73 16.84 18.85 0.62
C LYS A 73 17.70 20.06 0.94
N ASP A 74 18.14 20.81 -0.08
CA ASP A 74 18.93 22.03 0.10
C ASP A 74 18.12 23.14 0.78
N ARG A 75 16.82 23.22 0.49
CA ARG A 75 15.88 24.14 1.16
C ARG A 75 15.58 23.75 2.60
N TYR A 76 15.61 22.45 2.94
CA TYR A 76 15.27 21.91 4.26
C TYR A 76 16.34 20.97 4.84
N PRO A 77 17.61 21.41 5.01
CA PRO A 77 18.76 20.53 5.18
C PRO A 77 18.72 19.70 6.47
N THR A 78 18.18 20.22 7.56
CA THR A 78 18.05 19.51 8.85
C THR A 78 16.68 18.88 9.07
N ARG A 79 15.70 19.15 8.19
CA ARG A 79 14.29 18.75 8.37
C ARG A 79 13.82 17.71 7.37
N LEU A 80 14.47 17.59 6.20
CA LEU A 80 14.19 16.57 5.20
C LEU A 80 15.32 15.53 5.19
N ALA A 81 15.02 14.26 5.46
CA ALA A 81 15.94 13.14 5.28
C ALA A 81 15.55 12.33 4.05
N LEU A 82 16.52 12.01 3.19
CA LEU A 82 16.30 11.25 1.95
C LEU A 82 17.13 9.97 1.97
N TYR A 83 16.48 8.82 1.85
CA TYR A 83 17.07 7.50 1.81
C TYR A 83 16.72 6.82 0.49
N HIS A 84 17.64 6.86 -0.48
CA HIS A 84 17.45 6.20 -1.77
C HIS A 84 17.87 4.73 -1.68
N VAL A 85 16.93 3.83 -1.95
CA VAL A 85 17.16 2.37 -1.99
C VAL A 85 17.16 1.93 -3.44
N LEU A 86 18.26 1.33 -3.92
CA LEU A 86 18.39 0.94 -5.33
C LEU A 86 18.41 -0.58 -5.48
N THR A 87 17.43 -1.12 -6.20
CA THR A 87 17.20 -2.57 -6.25
C THR A 87 18.14 -3.32 -7.21
N ARG A 88 18.75 -2.61 -8.18
CA ARG A 88 19.70 -3.19 -9.16
C ARG A 88 21.09 -2.55 -9.11
N GLU A 89 21.35 -1.69 -8.12
CA GLU A 89 22.66 -1.08 -7.91
C GLU A 89 23.14 -1.33 -6.48
N THR A 90 24.42 -1.65 -6.34
CA THR A 90 25.05 -1.79 -5.03
C THR A 90 25.54 -0.42 -4.55
N ARG A 91 25.10 -0.01 -3.37
CA ARG A 91 25.53 1.19 -2.68
C ARG A 91 26.56 0.85 -1.60
N SER A 92 27.18 1.86 -1.03
CA SER A 92 28.11 1.71 0.09
C SER A 92 27.46 1.13 1.36
N SER A 93 26.14 1.27 1.50
CA SER A 93 25.35 0.66 2.55
C SER A 93 24.47 -0.45 1.97
N GLU A 94 24.55 -1.65 2.54
CA GLU A 94 23.67 -2.78 2.18
C GLU A 94 22.20 -2.45 2.46
N LEU A 95 21.93 -1.65 3.48
CA LEU A 95 20.60 -1.16 3.84
C LEU A 95 19.94 -0.35 2.71
N LEU A 96 20.74 0.28 1.86
CA LEU A 96 20.29 1.11 0.74
C LEU A 96 20.41 0.39 -0.62
N SER A 97 20.66 -0.92 -0.61
CA SER A 97 20.88 -1.74 -1.80
C SER A 97 19.88 -2.90 -1.86
N GLY A 98 19.48 -3.33 -3.05
CA GLY A 98 18.55 -4.44 -3.25
C GLY A 98 17.09 -4.05 -2.98
N ARG A 99 16.19 -5.04 -3.09
CA ARG A 99 14.75 -4.82 -2.85
C ARG A 99 14.47 -4.58 -1.36
N LEU A 100 13.40 -3.83 -1.09
CA LEU A 100 12.81 -3.74 0.23
C LEU A 100 12.10 -5.07 0.52
N ASP A 101 12.57 -5.76 1.55
CA ASP A 101 11.95 -6.92 2.17
C ASP A 101 11.72 -6.61 3.66
N GLU A 102 11.10 -7.54 4.36
CA GLU A 102 10.77 -7.40 5.78
C GLU A 102 12.01 -7.10 6.64
N GLN A 103 13.09 -7.86 6.43
CA GLN A 103 14.35 -7.65 7.14
C GLN A 103 14.88 -6.23 6.93
N LYS A 104 14.91 -5.74 5.69
CA LYS A 104 15.42 -4.41 5.38
C LYS A 104 14.56 -3.30 5.96
N ILE A 105 13.24 -3.45 5.93
CA ILE A 105 12.33 -2.47 6.55
C ILE A 105 12.59 -2.44 8.06
N ASN A 106 12.70 -3.61 8.71
CA ASN A 106 13.05 -3.70 10.13
C ASN A 106 14.38 -3.00 10.45
N GLU A 107 15.41 -3.21 9.64
CA GLU A 107 16.70 -2.53 9.81
C GLU A 107 16.58 -1.01 9.63
N ILE A 108 15.79 -0.54 8.66
CA ILE A 108 15.52 0.90 8.46
C ILE A 108 14.81 1.50 9.68
N LEU A 109 13.78 0.82 10.19
CA LEU A 109 13.02 1.27 11.35
C LEU A 109 13.88 1.31 12.62
N GLN A 110 14.82 0.38 12.77
CA GLN A 110 15.70 0.33 13.94
C GLN A 110 16.85 1.34 13.87
N GLN A 111 17.44 1.54 12.69
CA GLN A 111 18.69 2.30 12.56
C GLN A 111 18.49 3.73 12.08
N LEU A 112 17.44 4.01 11.29
CA LEU A 112 17.26 5.29 10.61
C LEU A 112 16.00 6.03 11.05
N ILE A 113 14.90 5.32 11.31
CA ILE A 113 13.57 5.91 11.51
C ILE A 113 12.84 5.18 12.64
N SER A 114 12.98 5.66 13.88
CA SER A 114 12.28 5.06 15.03
C SER A 114 10.76 5.22 14.88
N PRO A 115 9.96 4.12 14.91
CA PRO A 115 8.50 4.20 14.77
C PRO A 115 7.81 5.08 15.81
N THR A 116 8.37 5.16 17.03
CA THR A 116 7.80 5.97 18.12
C THR A 116 7.93 7.47 17.91
N ASP A 117 8.82 7.88 17.01
CA ASP A 117 9.13 9.29 16.74
C ASP A 117 8.42 9.79 15.47
N VAL A 118 7.50 9.00 14.91
CA VAL A 118 6.77 9.30 13.67
C VAL A 118 5.30 9.48 14.00
N ASN A 119 4.73 10.59 13.54
CA ASN A 119 3.33 10.94 13.77
C ASN A 119 2.41 10.39 12.68
N GLU A 120 2.87 10.33 11.43
CA GLU A 120 2.05 9.82 10.34
C GLU A 120 2.95 9.26 9.22
N TRP A 121 2.52 8.13 8.67
CA TRP A 121 3.19 7.35 7.64
C TRP A 121 2.45 7.44 6.32
N PHE A 122 3.19 7.59 5.22
CA PHE A 122 2.67 7.62 3.86
C PHE A 122 3.33 6.54 3.02
N ILE A 123 2.55 5.66 2.41
CA ILE A 123 3.09 4.57 1.61
C ILE A 123 2.53 4.63 0.20
N CYS A 124 3.38 4.76 -0.81
CA CYS A 124 2.91 4.81 -2.19
C CYS A 124 3.79 4.00 -3.14
N GLY A 125 3.21 2.99 -3.78
CA GLY A 125 3.95 2.15 -4.70
C GLY A 125 3.21 0.87 -5.08
N PRO A 126 3.93 -0.15 -5.57
CA PRO A 126 3.37 -1.44 -5.90
C PRO A 126 2.70 -2.08 -4.68
N PHE A 127 1.64 -2.84 -4.95
CA PHE A 127 0.83 -3.50 -3.93
C PHE A 127 1.64 -4.27 -2.87
N ASP A 128 2.54 -5.14 -3.30
CA ASP A 128 3.34 -5.97 -2.40
C ASP A 128 4.19 -5.14 -1.43
N LEU A 129 4.75 -4.02 -1.90
CA LEU A 129 5.51 -3.10 -1.04
C LEU A 129 4.59 -2.46 -0.01
N VAL A 130 3.42 -1.98 -0.44
CA VAL A 130 2.49 -1.30 0.46
C VAL A 130 2.01 -2.25 1.55
N GLN A 131 1.66 -3.49 1.22
CA GLN A 131 1.28 -4.49 2.21
C GLN A 131 2.42 -4.83 3.15
N LEU A 132 3.61 -5.11 2.61
CA LEU A 132 4.81 -5.41 3.39
C LEU A 132 5.10 -4.33 4.44
N VAL A 133 5.07 -3.05 4.04
CA VAL A 133 5.33 -1.94 4.95
C VAL A 133 4.23 -1.83 6.00
N ARG A 134 2.96 -1.95 5.62
CA ARG A 134 1.83 -1.89 6.57
C ARG A 134 1.93 -2.98 7.64
N ASP A 135 2.19 -4.22 7.23
CA ASP A 135 2.33 -5.35 8.14
C ASP A 135 3.51 -5.14 9.10
N THR A 136 4.66 -4.73 8.56
CA THR A 136 5.87 -4.48 9.38
C THR A 136 5.65 -3.33 10.37
N LEU A 137 4.96 -2.25 9.97
CA LEU A 137 4.64 -1.15 10.88
C LEU A 137 3.66 -1.58 11.98
N ALA A 138 2.67 -2.41 11.66
CA ALA A 138 1.74 -2.94 12.65
C ALA A 138 2.45 -3.83 13.68
N GLU A 139 3.40 -4.66 13.26
CA GLU A 139 4.26 -5.44 14.16
C GLU A 139 5.12 -4.56 15.09
N HIS A 140 5.46 -3.35 14.65
CA HIS A 140 6.15 -2.33 15.46
C HIS A 140 5.20 -1.47 16.31
N GLY A 141 3.90 -1.80 16.33
CA GLY A 141 2.90 -1.13 17.17
C GLY A 141 2.43 0.21 16.62
N VAL A 142 2.67 0.52 15.34
CA VAL A 142 2.10 1.71 14.70
C VAL A 142 0.61 1.52 14.49
N ALA A 143 -0.19 2.49 14.91
CA ALA A 143 -1.64 2.43 14.76
C ALA A 143 -2.04 2.54 13.27
N ALA A 144 -3.05 1.79 12.86
CA ALA A 144 -3.53 1.81 11.48
C ALA A 144 -3.98 3.23 11.04
N ASP A 145 -4.55 4.00 11.96
CA ASP A 145 -5.02 5.38 11.72
C ASP A 145 -3.86 6.35 11.40
N ASP A 146 -2.63 6.01 11.81
CA ASP A 146 -1.43 6.81 11.53
C ASP A 146 -0.79 6.42 10.19
N VAL A 147 -1.34 5.44 9.46
CA VAL A 147 -0.79 4.93 8.20
C VAL A 147 -1.73 5.23 7.04
N ARG A 148 -1.28 6.12 6.15
CA ARG A 148 -1.92 6.43 4.87
C ARG A 148 -1.22 5.68 3.76
N PHE A 149 -1.97 5.20 2.78
CA PHE A 149 -1.36 4.60 1.60
C PHE A 149 -2.16 4.86 0.33
N GLU A 150 -1.45 4.86 -0.80
CA GLU A 150 -2.04 4.90 -2.13
C GLU A 150 -1.33 3.85 -3.00
N LEU A 151 -2.12 3.08 -3.74
CA LEU A 151 -1.56 2.09 -4.66
C LEU A 151 -1.28 2.69 -6.02
N PHE A 152 -0.05 2.51 -6.49
CA PHE A 152 0.34 2.82 -7.85
C PHE A 152 1.02 1.59 -8.46
N THR A 153 0.33 0.93 -9.38
CA THR A 153 0.91 -0.13 -10.20
C THR A 153 1.08 0.32 -11.64
N THR A 154 2.24 0.00 -12.22
CA THR A 154 2.59 0.22 -13.64
C THR A 154 2.37 -1.02 -14.52
N GLY A 155 1.86 -2.12 -13.95
CA GLY A 155 1.66 -3.40 -14.63
C GLY A 155 0.45 -3.42 -15.55
N ARG A 156 0.65 -3.90 -16.78
CA ARG A 156 -0.42 -4.51 -17.57
C ARG A 156 -0.79 -5.87 -16.94
N PRO A 157 -2.08 -6.26 -16.89
CA PRO A 157 -2.53 -7.56 -16.34
C PRO A 157 -1.79 -8.78 -16.91
N ASP A 158 -1.24 -8.64 -18.11
CA ASP A 158 -0.69 -9.67 -18.99
C ASP A 158 0.85 -9.65 -19.09
N GLY A 159 1.55 -8.82 -18.32
CA GLY A 159 3.03 -8.80 -18.27
C GLY A 159 3.61 -9.65 -17.12
N LEU A 160 4.87 -10.06 -17.24
CA LEU A 160 5.68 -10.76 -16.20
C LEU A 160 5.88 -9.97 -14.87
N GLY A 161 5.13 -8.87 -14.69
CA GLY A 161 5.00 -8.10 -13.46
C GLY A 161 3.52 -7.80 -13.17
N GLY A 162 2.66 -8.80 -13.41
CA GLY A 162 1.25 -8.76 -13.05
C GLY A 162 1.06 -8.52 -11.56
N GLN A 163 -0.15 -8.14 -11.18
CA GLN A 163 -0.53 -7.87 -9.80
C GLN A 163 -0.50 -9.21 -9.04
N SER A 164 0.62 -9.54 -8.41
CA SER A 164 0.71 -10.69 -7.52
C SER A 164 0.37 -10.26 -6.11
N GLY A 165 -0.42 -11.05 -5.39
CA GLY A 165 -0.51 -10.91 -3.94
C GLY A 165 0.78 -11.42 -3.28
N ARG A 166 1.09 -10.86 -2.10
CA ARG A 166 2.24 -11.31 -1.29
C ARG A 166 2.15 -12.83 -1.08
N PRO A 167 3.21 -13.61 -1.38
CA PRO A 167 3.21 -15.03 -1.09
C PRO A 167 2.99 -15.28 0.41
N ILE A 168 2.02 -16.11 0.76
CA ILE A 168 1.78 -16.57 2.14
C ILE A 168 1.99 -18.07 2.17
N VAL A 169 2.83 -18.53 3.10
CA VAL A 169 3.06 -19.95 3.36
C VAL A 169 2.04 -20.41 4.39
N VAL A 170 1.29 -21.46 4.05
CA VAL A 170 0.39 -22.13 4.98
C VAL A 170 1.15 -23.31 5.60
N GLU A 171 1.38 -23.27 6.90
CA GLU A 171 2.04 -24.37 7.61
C GLU A 171 1.04 -25.44 8.03
N ALA A 172 1.51 -26.69 8.17
CA ALA A 172 0.66 -27.81 8.55
C ALA A 172 0.14 -27.63 10.00
N GLY A 173 -1.19 -27.68 10.17
CA GLY A 173 -1.85 -27.58 11.47
C GLY A 173 -2.30 -26.16 11.86
N GLN A 174 -2.15 -25.17 10.98
CA GLN A 174 -2.74 -23.84 11.16
C GLN A 174 -4.23 -23.83 10.79
N ASP A 175 -5.02 -23.05 11.52
CA ASP A 175 -6.38 -22.73 11.10
C ASP A 175 -6.34 -21.86 9.85
N VAL A 176 -7.18 -22.17 8.87
CA VAL A 176 -7.20 -21.51 7.56
C VAL A 176 -8.60 -21.09 7.15
N HIS A 177 -8.66 -20.02 6.37
CA HIS A 177 -9.80 -19.72 5.51
C HIS A 177 -9.54 -20.27 4.10
N THR A 178 -10.56 -20.88 3.50
CA THR A 178 -10.56 -21.26 2.08
C THR A 178 -11.47 -20.31 1.32
N ILE A 179 -10.90 -19.59 0.35
CA ILE A 179 -11.60 -18.57 -0.41
C ILE A 179 -11.67 -19.01 -1.86
N THR A 180 -12.87 -19.00 -2.43
CA THR A 180 -13.11 -19.27 -3.85
C THR A 180 -13.57 -18.00 -4.55
N PHE A 181 -12.91 -17.66 -5.65
CA PHE A 181 -13.21 -16.48 -6.46
C PHE A 181 -13.79 -16.92 -7.79
N ARG A 182 -14.86 -16.25 -8.25
CA ARG A 182 -15.37 -16.34 -9.62
C ARG A 182 -15.16 -15.01 -10.33
N LEU A 183 -14.49 -15.06 -11.48
CA LEU A 183 -14.26 -13.93 -12.38
C LEU A 183 -14.16 -14.44 -13.81
N ASP A 184 -14.87 -13.77 -14.73
CA ASP A 184 -14.99 -14.13 -16.15
C ASP A 184 -15.45 -15.58 -16.35
N GLY A 185 -16.39 -16.03 -15.51
CA GLY A 185 -16.94 -17.39 -15.55
C GLY A 185 -15.97 -18.50 -15.14
N THR A 186 -14.76 -18.17 -14.68
CA THR A 186 -13.77 -19.13 -14.17
C THR A 186 -13.59 -19.00 -12.66
N SER A 187 -13.38 -20.14 -12.00
CA SER A 187 -13.16 -20.18 -10.55
C SER A 187 -11.72 -20.49 -10.19
N ALA A 188 -11.21 -19.84 -9.15
CA ALA A 188 -9.92 -20.15 -8.52
C ALA A 188 -10.10 -20.20 -7.00
N THR A 189 -9.33 -21.05 -6.33
CA THR A 189 -9.41 -21.24 -4.88
C THR A 189 -8.04 -21.04 -4.26
N VAL A 190 -8.00 -20.39 -3.10
CA VAL A 190 -6.79 -20.17 -2.32
C VAL A 190 -7.08 -20.41 -0.84
N THR A 191 -6.05 -20.81 -0.10
CA THR A 191 -6.09 -20.90 1.36
C THR A 191 -5.22 -19.81 1.99
N THR A 192 -5.66 -19.30 3.13
CA THR A 192 -4.93 -18.30 3.91
C THR A 192 -5.03 -18.58 5.41
N PRO A 193 -3.94 -18.48 6.19
CA PRO A 193 -3.99 -18.69 7.64
C PRO A 193 -4.86 -17.62 8.32
N VAL A 194 -5.67 -18.01 9.30
CA VAL A 194 -6.56 -17.07 10.03
C VAL A 194 -5.78 -15.90 10.65
N HIS A 195 -4.60 -16.18 11.21
CA HIS A 195 -3.76 -15.17 11.85
C HIS A 195 -3.20 -14.12 10.89
N SER A 196 -3.20 -14.38 9.57
CA SER A 196 -2.60 -13.48 8.58
C SER A 196 -3.44 -12.23 8.35
N ASN A 197 -4.72 -12.28 8.73
CA ASN A 197 -5.68 -11.19 8.53
C ASN A 197 -5.70 -10.69 7.07
N GLU A 198 -5.43 -11.58 6.12
CA GLU A 198 -5.29 -11.28 4.69
C GLU A 198 -6.65 -10.84 4.10
N SER A 199 -6.65 -9.76 3.32
CA SER A 199 -7.86 -9.32 2.61
C SER A 199 -8.26 -10.29 1.49
N ILE A 200 -9.54 -10.31 1.14
CA ILE A 200 -10.08 -11.07 0.02
C ILE A 200 -9.34 -10.72 -1.29
N LEU A 201 -9.04 -9.45 -1.53
CA LEU A 201 -8.28 -9.02 -2.72
C LEU A 201 -6.85 -9.58 -2.72
N ASN A 202 -6.13 -9.49 -1.59
CA ASN A 202 -4.75 -10.00 -1.50
C ASN A 202 -4.73 -11.50 -1.82
N ALA A 203 -5.65 -12.25 -1.22
CA ALA A 203 -5.81 -13.68 -1.45
C ALA A 203 -6.15 -13.98 -2.93
N ALA A 204 -7.03 -13.17 -3.54
CA ALA A 204 -7.40 -13.31 -4.95
C ALA A 204 -6.19 -13.10 -5.88
N LEU A 205 -5.40 -12.05 -5.65
CA LEU A 205 -4.23 -11.71 -6.47
C LEU A 205 -3.12 -12.78 -6.45
N ARG A 206 -3.11 -13.70 -5.48
CA ARG A 206 -2.19 -14.85 -5.48
C ARG A 206 -2.53 -15.88 -6.55
N VAL A 207 -3.80 -15.95 -6.98
CA VAL A 207 -4.31 -16.96 -7.93
C VAL A 207 -4.97 -16.37 -9.18
N ARG A 208 -5.35 -15.09 -9.14
CA ARG A 208 -6.03 -14.33 -10.20
C ARG A 208 -5.44 -12.92 -10.30
N PRO A 209 -4.33 -12.72 -11.05
CA PRO A 209 -3.70 -11.40 -11.23
C PRO A 209 -4.57 -10.38 -11.99
N ASP A 210 -5.66 -10.84 -12.58
CA ASP A 210 -6.61 -10.11 -13.41
C ASP A 210 -7.81 -9.54 -12.62
N VAL A 211 -7.91 -9.77 -11.31
CA VAL A 211 -9.00 -9.19 -10.50
C VAL A 211 -8.99 -7.66 -10.57
N PRO A 212 -10.17 -7.03 -10.71
CA PRO A 212 -10.25 -5.57 -10.85
C PRO A 212 -9.98 -4.89 -9.51
N PHE A 213 -9.03 -3.96 -9.46
CA PHE A 213 -8.85 -3.03 -8.36
C PHE A 213 -8.06 -1.78 -8.81
N ALA A 214 -8.11 -0.72 -8.01
CA ALA A 214 -7.30 0.48 -8.24
C ALA A 214 -6.66 1.00 -6.95
N CYS A 215 -7.44 1.49 -5.98
CA CYS A 215 -6.88 2.12 -4.78
C CYS A 215 -6.47 1.14 -3.67
N ALA A 216 -7.15 -0.02 -3.59
CA ALA A 216 -7.22 -0.92 -2.42
C ALA A 216 -7.43 -0.28 -1.03
N GLY A 217 -7.82 0.99 -0.96
CA GLY A 217 -8.12 1.72 0.28
C GLY A 217 -9.62 1.96 0.50
N GLY A 218 -10.51 1.19 -0.13
CA GLY A 218 -11.95 1.30 0.11
C GLY A 218 -12.67 2.50 -0.52
N VAL A 219 -11.99 3.33 -1.34
CA VAL A 219 -12.54 4.59 -1.87
C VAL A 219 -12.98 4.55 -3.34
N CYS A 220 -12.35 3.73 -4.19
CA CYS A 220 -12.61 3.78 -5.65
C CYS A 220 -13.71 2.85 -6.15
N GLY A 221 -14.14 1.88 -5.34
CA GLY A 221 -15.16 0.88 -5.72
C GLY A 221 -14.75 -0.15 -6.78
N THR A 222 -13.58 -0.03 -7.42
CA THR A 222 -13.14 -0.96 -8.49
C THR A 222 -13.03 -2.41 -8.03
N CYS A 223 -12.73 -2.63 -6.74
CA CYS A 223 -12.60 -3.97 -6.13
C CYS A 223 -13.94 -4.59 -5.69
N ARG A 224 -15.08 -3.98 -6.09
CA ARG A 224 -16.43 -4.41 -5.71
C ARG A 224 -16.71 -5.82 -6.23
N ALA A 225 -17.23 -6.68 -5.34
CA ALA A 225 -17.71 -8.02 -5.64
C ALA A 225 -18.86 -8.37 -4.72
N THR A 226 -19.47 -9.54 -4.90
CA THR A 226 -20.55 -10.03 -4.02
C THR A 226 -20.12 -11.28 -3.28
N VAL A 227 -20.47 -11.37 -2.00
CA VAL A 227 -20.30 -12.60 -1.20
C VAL A 227 -21.43 -13.57 -1.56
N VAL A 228 -21.09 -14.70 -2.19
CA VAL A 228 -22.04 -15.75 -2.57
C VAL A 228 -22.32 -16.67 -1.38
N SER A 229 -21.28 -17.00 -0.61
CA SER A 229 -21.38 -17.80 0.61
C SER A 229 -20.26 -17.45 1.59
N GLY A 230 -20.49 -17.73 2.88
CA GLY A 230 -19.58 -17.36 3.97
C GLY A 230 -19.79 -15.92 4.46
N THR A 231 -18.88 -15.46 5.30
CA THR A 231 -18.93 -14.12 5.92
C THR A 231 -17.57 -13.44 5.85
N VAL A 232 -17.61 -12.12 5.71
CA VAL A 232 -16.43 -11.25 5.73
C VAL A 232 -16.68 -10.07 6.66
N ASN A 233 -15.63 -9.50 7.22
CA ASN A 233 -15.65 -8.23 7.92
C ASN A 233 -14.99 -7.17 7.02
N MET A 234 -15.70 -6.09 6.71
CA MET A 234 -15.17 -5.02 5.88
C MET A 234 -14.63 -3.90 6.78
N VAL A 235 -13.31 -3.65 6.71
CA VAL A 235 -12.59 -2.72 7.59
C VAL A 235 -13.01 -1.28 7.31
N GLU A 236 -13.00 -0.88 6.04
CA GLU A 236 -13.41 0.45 5.59
C GLU A 236 -14.32 0.38 4.37
N ASN A 237 -15.28 1.29 4.29
CA ASN A 237 -16.12 1.48 3.12
C ASN A 237 -16.45 2.96 2.91
N TYR A 238 -15.90 3.51 1.84
CA TYR A 238 -16.20 4.87 1.38
C TYR A 238 -16.79 4.90 -0.03
N ALA A 239 -16.98 3.73 -0.65
CA ALA A 239 -17.36 3.61 -2.06
C ALA A 239 -18.72 2.97 -2.30
N LEU A 240 -19.17 2.07 -1.42
CA LEU A 240 -20.46 1.38 -1.57
C LEU A 240 -21.54 2.07 -0.75
N GLU A 241 -22.69 2.29 -1.39
CA GLU A 241 -23.89 2.82 -0.75
C GLU A 241 -24.59 1.74 0.11
N PRO A 242 -25.43 2.13 1.10
CA PRO A 242 -26.09 1.17 1.99
C PRO A 242 -26.93 0.09 1.26
N ASP A 243 -27.58 0.42 0.14
CA ASP A 243 -28.37 -0.53 -0.64
C ASP A 243 -27.50 -1.57 -1.36
N GLU A 244 -26.27 -1.20 -1.75
CA GLU A 244 -25.30 -2.15 -2.28
C GLU A 244 -24.84 -3.13 -1.20
N LEU A 245 -24.60 -2.64 0.03
CA LEU A 245 -24.24 -3.49 1.16
C LEU A 245 -25.36 -4.48 1.50
N GLU A 246 -26.61 -4.03 1.49
CA GLU A 246 -27.79 -4.90 1.71
C GLU A 246 -27.93 -5.98 0.63
N ARG A 247 -27.48 -5.70 -0.59
CA ARG A 247 -27.43 -6.66 -1.72
C ARG A 247 -26.22 -7.60 -1.65
N GLY A 248 -25.40 -7.51 -0.60
CA GLY A 248 -24.24 -8.37 -0.37
C GLY A 248 -22.99 -7.95 -1.14
N TYR A 249 -22.94 -6.73 -1.68
CA TYR A 249 -21.71 -6.20 -2.26
C TYR A 249 -20.71 -5.85 -1.16
N VAL A 250 -19.44 -6.12 -1.45
CA VAL A 250 -18.31 -5.85 -0.58
C VAL A 250 -17.15 -5.29 -1.39
N LEU A 251 -16.30 -4.50 -0.73
CA LEU A 251 -15.01 -4.10 -1.27
C LEU A 251 -14.00 -5.18 -0.91
N THR A 252 -13.63 -6.04 -1.87
CA THR A 252 -12.71 -7.17 -1.62
C THR A 252 -11.36 -6.73 -1.05
N CYS A 253 -10.94 -5.52 -1.39
CA CYS A 253 -9.73 -4.89 -0.88
C CYS A 253 -9.78 -4.51 0.61
N GLN A 254 -10.96 -4.37 1.18
CA GLN A 254 -11.19 -4.04 2.59
C GLN A 254 -11.89 -5.16 3.36
N SER A 255 -12.18 -6.28 2.69
CA SER A 255 -12.90 -7.40 3.28
C SER A 255 -11.93 -8.45 3.79
N ILE A 256 -12.08 -8.87 5.04
CA ILE A 256 -11.30 -9.93 5.69
C ILE A 256 -12.25 -11.11 5.94
N PRO A 257 -11.89 -12.35 5.56
CA PRO A 257 -12.73 -13.52 5.80
C PRO A 257 -12.95 -13.75 7.30
N THR A 258 -14.18 -14.13 7.70
CA THR A 258 -14.52 -14.49 9.08
C THR A 258 -15.06 -15.91 9.24
N SER A 259 -15.45 -16.56 8.13
CA SER A 259 -15.85 -17.98 8.10
C SER A 259 -14.77 -18.86 7.47
N GLU A 260 -14.78 -20.16 7.78
CA GLU A 260 -13.83 -21.15 7.24
C GLU A 260 -13.87 -21.21 5.69
N LEU A 261 -15.06 -21.11 5.10
CA LEU A 261 -15.28 -21.10 3.66
C LEU A 261 -15.90 -19.76 3.25
N VAL A 262 -15.37 -19.12 2.21
CA VAL A 262 -15.92 -17.89 1.62
C VAL A 262 -15.92 -18.02 0.09
N GLU A 263 -17.03 -17.64 -0.55
CA GLU A 263 -17.15 -17.58 -2.01
C GLU A 263 -17.47 -16.15 -2.46
N ILE A 264 -16.67 -15.64 -3.40
CA ILE A 264 -16.72 -14.27 -3.90
C ILE A 264 -16.95 -14.28 -5.41
N ASN A 265 -17.93 -13.50 -5.88
CA ASN A 265 -18.21 -13.33 -7.30
C ASN A 265 -17.95 -11.90 -7.77
N TYR A 266 -16.93 -11.72 -8.63
CA TYR A 266 -16.62 -10.44 -9.28
C TYR A 266 -17.49 -10.16 -10.50
N ASP A 267 -18.23 -11.15 -11.04
CA ASP A 267 -19.10 -11.00 -12.22
C ASP A 267 -20.47 -10.37 -11.90
N SER A 268 -20.67 -9.83 -10.69
CA SER A 268 -21.97 -9.41 -10.13
C SER A 268 -22.30 -7.93 -10.33
#